data_AF-C1LHD8-F1
#
_entry.id   AF-C1LHD8-F1
#
_cell.length_a   1.000
_cell.length_b   1.000
_cell.length_c   1.000
_cell.angle_alpha   90.00
_cell.angle_beta   90.00
_cell.angle_gamma   90.00
#
_symmetry.space_group_name_H-M   'P 1'
#
loop_
_entity.id
_entity.type
_entity.pdbx_description
1 polymer ?
#
loop_
_entity_poly.entity_id
_entity_poly.type
_entity_poly.pdbx_seq_one_letter_code
_entity_poly.pdbx_strand_id
1 'polypeptide(L)'
;MWGNCKDTQQFYRSMLNFFATLHLLIQNSHSTVFVTLPAAKLPPGLFTRISHYCDYIFQVQGLSDQIQANPVYSEYDGLLTVYRIPWLIGGNTLEPAFRSTTLEWAFKMKRHQLIVQHLHLPPCLSDTVNRSNTSETIFTTCSKFHDKKLDF
;
A
#
# COMPACT_ATOMS: atom_id res chain seq x y z
N MET A 1 13.50 24.03 5.66
CA MET A 1 14.09 23.03 6.59
C MET A 1 13.06 22.80 7.68
N TRP A 2 12.59 21.57 7.93
CA TRP A 2 11.68 21.28 9.04
C TRP A 2 12.49 21.29 10.34
N GLY A 3 12.17 22.20 11.26
CA GLY A 3 12.84 22.32 12.56
C GLY A 3 14.24 22.93 12.47
N ASN A 4 14.46 24.05 13.17
CA ASN A 4 15.76 24.73 13.25
C ASN A 4 16.69 24.03 14.26
N CYS A 5 16.77 22.69 14.21
CA CYS A 5 17.69 21.91 15.03
C CYS A 5 19.01 21.75 14.29
N LYS A 6 20.08 22.35 14.83
CA LYS A 6 21.44 22.22 14.28
C LYS A 6 22.03 20.83 14.54
N ASP A 7 21.48 20.09 15.50
CA ASP A 7 21.92 18.75 15.90
C ASP A 7 20.85 17.69 15.61
N THR A 8 21.22 16.68 14.82
CA THR A 8 20.40 15.52 14.46
C THR A 8 19.98 14.72 15.69
N GLN A 9 20.82 14.60 16.72
CA GLN A 9 20.51 13.83 17.93
C GLN A 9 19.45 14.55 18.78
N GLN A 10 19.59 15.86 18.94
CA GLN A 10 18.60 16.66 19.63
C GLN A 10 17.26 16.65 18.90
N PHE A 11 17.27 16.74 17.57
CA PHE A 11 16.05 16.61 16.75
C PHE A 11 15.38 15.24 16.96
N TYR A 12 16.16 14.17 16.93
CA TYR A 12 15.68 12.80 17.13
C TYR A 12 14.96 12.64 18.48
N ARG A 13 15.59 13.07 19.57
CA ARG A 13 15.02 13.00 20.93
C ARG A 13 13.77 13.86 21.07
N SER A 14 13.82 15.09 20.56
CA SER A 14 12.70 16.03 20.64
C SER A 14 11.48 15.51 19.89
N MET A 15 11.69 14.93 18.71
CA MET A 15 10.63 14.33 17.90
C MET A 15 9.98 13.15 18.63
N LEU A 16 10.78 12.23 19.18
CA LEU A 16 10.24 11.09 19.93
C LEU A 16 9.47 11.52 21.18
N ASN A 17 10.00 12.48 21.94
CA ASN A 17 9.31 13.02 23.10
C ASN A 17 7.99 13.68 22.70
N PHE A 18 7.98 14.48 21.62
CA PHE A 18 6.77 15.08 21.10
C PHE A 18 5.70 14.03 20.76
N PHE A 19 6.05 12.99 20.00
CA PHE A 19 5.10 11.92 19.65
C PHE A 19 4.63 11.12 20.85
N ALA A 20 5.52 10.82 21.81
CA ALA A 20 5.15 10.13 23.04
C ALA A 20 4.17 10.95 23.88
N THR A 21 4.45 12.25 24.09
CA THR A 21 3.55 13.15 24.83
C THR A 21 2.22 13.35 24.10
N LEU A 22 2.26 13.53 22.78
CA LEU A 22 1.08 13.66 21.94
C LEU A 22 0.19 12.42 22.04
N HIS A 23 0.77 11.22 21.97
CA HIS A 23 0.04 9.96 22.11
C HIS A 23 -0.66 9.86 23.47
N LEU A 24 0.04 10.19 24.57
CA LEU A 24 -0.55 10.20 25.91
C LEU A 24 -1.68 11.23 26.06
N LEU A 25 -1.56 12.39 25.39
CA LEU A 25 -2.60 13.43 25.41
C LEU A 25 -3.85 12.97 24.64
N ILE A 26 -3.66 12.32 23.48
CA ILE A 26 -4.75 11.79 22.67
C ILE A 26 -5.45 10.64 23.38
N GLN A 27 -4.73 9.72 24.03
CA GLN A 27 -5.36 8.61 24.76
C GLN A 27 -6.33 9.07 25.87
N ASN A 28 -6.05 10.22 26.48
CA ASN A 28 -6.89 10.79 27.55
C ASN A 28 -7.90 11.82 27.04
N SER A 29 -8.01 12.02 25.72
CA SER A 29 -8.94 12.99 25.13
C SER A 29 -9.71 12.38 23.95
N HIS A 30 -10.92 12.87 23.69
CA HIS A 30 -11.69 12.44 22.51
C HIS A 30 -11.25 13.18 21.23
N SER A 31 -9.94 13.35 21.03
CA SER A 31 -9.38 14.08 19.89
C SER A 31 -8.76 13.13 18.88
N THR A 32 -8.82 13.48 17.59
CA THR A 32 -8.08 12.79 16.52
C THR A 32 -7.03 13.72 15.96
N VAL A 33 -5.81 13.23 15.76
CA VAL A 33 -4.70 14.03 15.26
C VAL A 33 -4.19 13.47 13.94
N PHE A 34 -4.02 14.36 12.97
CA PHE A 34 -3.47 14.05 11.66
C PHE A 34 -2.11 14.76 11.51
N VAL A 35 -1.05 13.99 11.28
CA VAL A 35 0.31 14.52 11.17
C VAL A 35 0.90 14.12 9.82
N THR A 36 1.37 15.11 9.07
CA THR A 36 2.09 14.90 7.80
C THR A 36 3.59 15.10 7.99
N LEU A 37 4.39 14.14 7.54
CA LEU A 37 5.85 14.18 7.65
C LEU A 37 6.51 13.89 6.30
N PRO A 38 7.59 14.59 5.93
CA PRO A 38 8.39 14.26 4.74
C PRO A 38 9.30 13.06 5.04
N ALA A 39 8.82 11.84 4.84
CA ALA A 39 9.54 10.60 5.18
C ALA A 39 10.97 10.53 4.63
N ALA A 40 11.18 10.99 3.39
CA ALA A 40 12.49 11.02 2.72
C ALA A 40 13.55 11.91 3.41
N LYS A 41 13.14 12.83 4.29
CA LYS A 41 14.05 13.75 5.00
C LYS A 41 14.25 13.37 6.47
N LEU A 42 13.65 12.27 6.92
CA LEU A 42 13.81 11.79 8.29
C LEU A 42 15.14 11.03 8.43
N PRO A 43 15.85 11.17 9.56
CA PRO A 43 16.97 10.31 9.90
C PRO A 43 16.60 8.82 9.87
N PRO A 44 17.54 7.93 9.51
CA PRO A 44 17.29 6.50 9.44
C PRO A 44 16.80 5.96 10.80
N GLY A 45 15.80 5.09 10.76
CA GLY A 45 15.19 4.47 11.94
C GLY A 45 14.27 5.39 12.76
N LEU A 46 14.26 6.71 12.53
CA LEU A 46 13.33 7.61 13.23
C LEU A 46 11.88 7.32 12.84
N PHE A 47 11.62 7.13 11.53
CA PHE A 47 10.30 6.75 11.03
C PHE A 47 9.76 5.51 11.75
N THR A 48 10.55 4.42 11.79
CA THR A 48 10.18 3.18 12.49
C THR A 48 9.80 3.42 13.93
N ARG A 49 10.51 4.29 14.67
CA ARG A 49 10.16 4.60 16.06
C ARG A 49 8.90 5.44 16.18
N ILE A 50 8.75 6.49 15.36
CA ILE A 50 7.52 7.31 15.33
C ILE A 50 6.30 6.43 15.04
N SER A 51 6.43 5.48 14.12
CA SER A 51 5.37 4.52 13.75
C SER A 51 4.81 3.71 14.92
N HIS A 52 5.53 3.57 16.03
CA HIS A 52 5.01 2.88 17.22
C HIS A 52 3.96 3.72 17.97
N TYR A 53 4.01 5.05 17.87
CA TYR A 53 3.08 5.98 18.52
C TYR A 53 1.86 6.34 17.66
N CYS A 54 1.82 5.88 16.40
CA CYS A 54 0.75 6.21 15.45
C CYS A 54 -0.17 5.00 15.24
N ASP A 55 -1.49 5.22 15.30
CA ASP A 55 -2.46 4.15 15.05
C ASP A 55 -2.61 3.84 13.56
N TYR A 56 -2.60 4.88 12.72
CA TYR A 56 -2.72 4.82 11.27
C TYR A 56 -1.46 5.38 10.61
N ILE A 57 -0.95 4.69 9.59
CA ILE A 57 0.24 5.12 8.85
C ILE A 57 -0.01 4.91 7.36
N PHE A 58 0.03 6.01 6.63
CA PHE A 58 -0.09 6.07 5.19
C PHE A 58 1.15 6.74 4.60
N GLN A 59 1.64 6.20 3.50
CA GLN A 59 2.70 6.83 2.72
C GLN A 59 2.14 7.28 1.38
N VAL A 60 2.44 8.51 1.02
CA VAL A 60 2.11 9.08 -0.28
C VAL A 60 3.41 9.18 -1.07
N GLN A 61 3.44 8.58 -2.24
CA GLN A 61 4.58 8.60 -3.15
C GLN A 61 4.14 9.12 -4.52
N GLY A 62 4.80 10.17 -5.01
CA GLY A 62 4.59 10.64 -6.38
C GLY A 62 5.23 9.70 -7.41
N LEU A 63 4.62 9.60 -8.59
CA LEU A 63 5.00 8.60 -9.61
C LEU A 63 5.86 9.15 -10.75
N SER A 64 6.49 10.32 -10.58
CA SER A 64 7.19 11.04 -11.66
C SER A 64 8.19 10.19 -12.45
N ASP A 65 9.00 9.38 -11.77
CA ASP A 65 10.03 8.55 -12.41
C ASP A 65 9.48 7.19 -12.89
N GLN A 66 8.42 6.69 -12.26
CA GLN A 66 7.83 5.37 -12.53
C GLN A 66 6.86 5.40 -13.73
N ILE A 67 6.27 6.57 -14.03
CA ILE A 67 5.48 6.79 -15.25
C ILE A 67 6.33 6.52 -16.51
N GLN A 68 7.62 6.87 -16.48
CA GLN A 68 8.54 6.55 -17.58
C GLN A 68 8.78 5.05 -17.74
N ALA A 69 8.72 4.28 -16.64
CA ALA A 69 8.98 2.85 -16.65
C ALA A 69 7.78 2.03 -17.14
N ASN A 70 6.54 2.48 -16.90
CA ASN A 70 5.35 1.80 -17.40
C ASN A 70 4.21 2.81 -17.72
N PRO A 71 3.75 2.89 -18.98
CA PRO A 71 2.72 3.85 -19.39
C PRO A 71 1.35 3.59 -18.75
N VAL A 72 1.10 2.41 -18.19
CA VAL A 72 -0.12 2.10 -17.41
C VAL A 72 -0.28 3.06 -16.22
N TYR A 73 0.83 3.58 -15.69
CA TYR A 73 0.83 4.52 -14.58
C TYR A 73 0.50 5.96 -14.97
N SER A 74 0.40 6.27 -16.27
CA SER A 74 0.21 7.65 -16.77
C SER A 74 -1.10 8.30 -16.34
N GLU A 75 -2.11 7.51 -15.92
CA GLU A 75 -3.41 8.01 -15.47
C GLU A 75 -3.45 8.36 -13.95
N TYR A 76 -2.37 8.07 -13.22
CA TYR A 76 -2.26 8.29 -11.78
C TYR A 76 -1.15 9.30 -11.45
N ASP A 77 -1.39 10.11 -10.42
CA ASP A 77 -0.40 11.09 -9.94
C ASP A 77 0.58 10.47 -8.92
N GLY A 78 0.17 9.37 -8.29
CA GLY A 78 0.96 8.74 -7.24
C GLY A 78 0.35 7.46 -6.66
N LEU A 79 1.10 6.89 -5.72
CA LEU A 79 0.74 5.73 -4.93
C LEU A 79 0.48 6.15 -3.48
N LEU A 80 -0.49 5.48 -2.88
CA LEU A 80 -0.88 5.56 -1.48
C LEU A 80 -0.71 4.16 -0.88
N THR A 81 0.37 3.98 -0.14
CA THR A 81 0.70 2.72 0.53
C THR A 81 0.19 2.76 1.96
N VAL A 82 -0.56 1.74 2.36
CA VAL A 82 -1.04 1.56 3.74
C VAL A 82 -0.03 0.74 4.53
N TYR A 83 0.70 1.38 5.45
CA TYR A 83 1.69 0.70 6.30
C TYR A 83 1.05 0.10 7.56
N ARG A 84 0.09 0.82 8.14
CA ARG A 84 -0.56 0.41 9.38
C ARG A 84 -1.97 0.96 9.43
N ILE A 85 -2.92 0.07 9.73
CA ILE A 85 -4.27 0.38 10.15
C ILE A 85 -4.56 -0.45 11.39
N PRO A 86 -5.24 0.09 12.41
CA PRO A 86 -5.74 -0.71 13.51
C PRO A 86 -6.75 -1.72 12.96
N TRP A 87 -6.81 -2.88 13.60
CA TRP A 87 -7.75 -3.94 13.22
C TRP A 87 -9.17 -3.39 13.37
N LEU A 88 -9.90 -3.35 12.27
CA LEU A 88 -11.34 -3.07 12.32
C LEU A 88 -11.98 -4.28 13.00
N ILE A 89 -12.52 -4.10 14.21
CA ILE A 89 -13.34 -5.11 14.88
C ILE A 89 -14.66 -5.19 14.10
N GLY A 90 -14.66 -5.96 13.02
CA GLY A 90 -15.85 -6.31 12.26
C GLY A 90 -16.54 -7.50 12.90
N GLY A 91 -17.48 -7.24 13.80
CA GLY A 91 -18.16 -8.29 14.57
C GLY A 91 -17.23 -8.99 15.58
N ASN A 92 -17.76 -9.92 16.36
CA ASN A 92 -17.06 -10.69 17.42
C ASN A 92 -15.90 -11.59 16.94
N THR A 93 -15.22 -11.21 15.87
CA THR A 93 -14.23 -12.01 15.19
C THR A 93 -12.88 -11.32 15.28
N LEU A 94 -11.93 -12.02 15.91
CA LEU A 94 -10.50 -11.68 15.96
C LEU A 94 -9.76 -11.99 14.65
N GLU A 95 -10.48 -12.10 13.52
CA GLU A 95 -9.82 -12.42 12.26
C GLU A 95 -9.06 -11.20 11.73
N PRO A 96 -7.86 -11.43 11.18
CA PRO A 96 -7.19 -10.46 10.35
C PRO A 96 -8.07 -10.00 9.20
N ALA A 97 -8.52 -8.74 9.26
CA ALA A 97 -8.86 -8.02 8.04
C ALA A 97 -7.65 -8.16 7.10
N PHE A 98 -7.88 -8.86 5.99
CA PHE A 98 -6.90 -9.26 4.98
C PHE A 98 -5.79 -8.20 4.81
N ARG A 99 -4.58 -8.52 5.30
CA ARG A 99 -3.39 -7.76 4.96
C ARG A 99 -2.94 -8.22 3.59
N SER A 100 -3.35 -7.52 2.54
CA SER A 100 -2.55 -7.55 1.32
C SER A 100 -1.12 -7.19 1.72
N THR A 101 -0.14 -8.02 1.34
CA THR A 101 1.28 -7.79 1.60
C THR A 101 1.71 -6.39 1.14
N THR A 102 0.99 -5.82 0.18
CA THR A 102 1.10 -4.45 -0.31
C THR A 102 -0.30 -3.97 -0.71
N LEU A 103 -1.04 -3.31 0.19
CA LEU A 103 -2.21 -2.50 -0.19
C LEU A 103 -1.70 -1.23 -0.88
N GLU A 104 -1.37 -1.38 -2.15
CA GLU A 104 -0.95 -0.30 -3.05
C GLU A 104 -2.20 0.25 -3.71
N TRP A 105 -2.64 1.42 -3.25
CA TRP A 105 -3.66 2.17 -3.93
C TRP A 105 -3.00 3.22 -4.82
N ALA A 106 -3.53 3.45 -6.01
CA ALA A 106 -3.14 4.57 -6.83
C ALA A 106 -4.08 5.73 -6.58
N PHE A 107 -3.57 6.95 -6.57
CA PHE A 107 -4.39 8.15 -6.48
C PHE A 107 -4.23 9.06 -7.68
N LYS A 108 -5.31 9.74 -8.02
CA LYS A 108 -5.32 10.84 -8.98
C LYS A 108 -6.08 12.03 -8.43
N MET A 109 -5.55 13.20 -8.71
CA MET A 109 -6.11 14.49 -8.35
C MET A 109 -6.96 14.98 -9.50
N LYS A 110 -8.27 15.11 -9.26
CA LYS A 110 -9.16 15.90 -10.10
C LYS A 110 -9.48 17.21 -9.40
N ARG A 111 -10.13 18.13 -10.11
CA ARG A 111 -10.55 19.42 -9.55
C ARG A 111 -11.35 19.20 -8.25
N HIS A 112 -10.78 19.60 -7.12
CA HIS A 112 -11.32 19.45 -5.76
C HIS A 112 -11.61 18.00 -5.31
N GLN A 113 -11.03 16.99 -5.95
CA GLN A 113 -11.28 15.58 -5.63
C GLN A 113 -9.99 14.77 -5.66
N LEU A 114 -9.73 14.02 -4.59
CA LEU A 114 -8.71 12.98 -4.55
C LEU A 114 -9.41 11.63 -4.79
N ILE A 115 -9.07 10.97 -5.88
CA ILE A 115 -9.64 9.68 -6.27
C ILE A 115 -8.61 8.61 -5.93
N VAL A 116 -8.96 7.69 -5.03
CA VAL A 116 -8.14 6.53 -4.65
C VAL A 116 -8.74 5.28 -5.29
N GLN A 117 -7.91 4.49 -5.97
CA GLN A 117 -8.32 3.25 -6.63
C GLN A 117 -7.32 2.14 -6.34
N HIS A 118 -7.79 0.89 -6.33
CA HIS A 118 -6.90 -0.25 -6.19
C HIS A 118 -6.02 -0.36 -7.43
N LEU A 119 -4.70 -0.44 -7.24
CA LEU A 119 -3.79 -0.61 -8.37
C LEU A 119 -3.86 -2.06 -8.85
N HIS A 120 -4.60 -2.30 -9.92
CA HIS A 120 -4.55 -3.56 -10.63
C HIS A 120 -3.45 -3.47 -11.68
N LEU A 121 -2.36 -4.20 -11.48
CA LEU A 121 -1.43 -4.45 -12.57
C LEU A 121 -2.23 -5.16 -13.69
N PRO A 122 -2.23 -4.65 -14.93
CA PRO A 122 -2.85 -5.37 -16.03
C PRO A 122 -2.20 -6.75 -16.10
N PRO A 123 -2.99 -7.82 -16.32
CA PRO A 123 -2.44 -9.16 -16.47
C PRO A 123 -1.34 -9.10 -17.52
N CYS A 124 -0.13 -9.52 -17.16
CA CYS A 124 1.03 -9.45 -18.04
C CYS A 124 0.63 -9.98 -19.41
N LEU A 125 0.51 -9.11 -20.41
CA LEU A 125 0.43 -9.52 -21.80
C LEU A 125 1.81 -10.08 -22.10
N SER A 126 1.99 -11.37 -21.88
CA SER A 126 3.08 -12.10 -22.49
C SER A 126 2.85 -12.00 -24.00
N ASP A 127 3.56 -11.08 -24.64
CA ASP A 127 3.74 -11.04 -26.08
C ASP A 127 4.58 -12.26 -26.49
N THR A 128 3.98 -13.43 -26.36
CA THR A 128 4.39 -14.66 -27.05
C THR A 128 3.19 -15.20 -27.82
N VAL A 129 2.49 -14.31 -28.53
CA VAL A 129 1.62 -14.71 -29.64
C VAL A 129 2.38 -14.54 -30.95
N ASN A 130 3.43 -15.34 -31.12
CA ASN A 130 3.74 -15.88 -32.45
C ASN A 130 2.89 -17.15 -32.60
N ARG A 131 1.60 -16.97 -32.91
CA ARG A 131 0.78 -18.04 -33.49
C ARG A 131 0.45 -17.63 -34.91
N SER A 132 1.26 -18.14 -35.84
CA SER A 132 0.85 -18.33 -37.22
C SER A 132 -0.47 -19.12 -37.23
N ASN A 133 -1.41 -18.62 -38.02
CA ASN A 133 -2.75 -19.15 -38.28
C ASN A 133 -2.81 -20.69 -38.34
N THR A 134 -3.54 -21.31 -37.42
CA THR A 134 -4.35 -22.49 -37.73
C THR A 134 -5.58 -22.53 -36.82
N SER A 135 -6.74 -22.73 -37.46
CA SER A 135 -8.14 -22.81 -37.02
C SER A 135 -8.46 -23.57 -35.72
N GLU A 136 -9.43 -23.00 -34.97
CA GLU A 136 -10.54 -23.62 -34.19
C GLU A 136 -10.21 -24.83 -33.28
N THR A 137 -10.51 -24.83 -31.97
CA THR A 137 -11.85 -25.12 -31.42
C THR A 137 -11.86 -25.00 -29.87
N ILE A 138 -12.81 -24.23 -29.34
CA ILE A 138 -13.66 -24.36 -28.13
C ILE A 138 -13.19 -25.25 -26.94
N PHE A 139 -13.22 -24.64 -25.73
CA PHE A 139 -13.41 -25.16 -24.36
C PHE A 139 -13.19 -26.65 -24.05
N THR A 140 -12.33 -26.97 -23.05
CA THR A 140 -12.73 -27.86 -21.93
C THR A 140 -11.72 -27.91 -20.77
N THR A 141 -12.32 -28.07 -19.60
CA THR A 141 -11.85 -28.00 -18.21
C THR A 141 -11.00 -29.20 -17.78
N CYS A 142 -10.15 -29.00 -16.77
CA CYS A 142 -9.34 -30.03 -16.13
C CYS A 142 -10.16 -31.05 -15.31
N SER A 143 -10.13 -32.34 -15.69
CA SER A 143 -10.20 -33.47 -14.75
C SER A 143 -9.84 -34.78 -15.45
N LYS A 144 -8.73 -35.40 -15.05
CA LYS A 144 -8.37 -36.78 -15.44
C LYS A 144 -9.25 -37.75 -14.66
N PHE A 145 -10.21 -38.39 -15.32
CA PHE A 145 -10.90 -39.57 -14.81
C PHE A 145 -10.21 -40.82 -15.37
N HIS A 146 -9.90 -41.76 -14.48
CA HIS A 146 -9.17 -42.99 -14.74
C HIS A 146 -10.19 -44.12 -14.80
N ASP A 147 -10.44 -44.71 -15.97
CA ASP A 147 -11.32 -45.89 -16.08
C ASP A 147 -10.53 -47.10 -16.58
N LYS A 148 -10.53 -48.15 -15.76
CA LYS A 148 -9.99 -49.48 -16.06
C LYS A 148 -11.06 -50.26 -16.80
N LYS A 149 -10.71 -50.90 -17.92
CA LYS A 149 -11.58 -51.85 -18.61
C LYS A 149 -11.16 -53.28 -18.27
N LEU A 150 -12.09 -54.06 -17.74
CA LEU A 150 -12.01 -55.52 -17.56
C LEU A 150 -12.37 -56.19 -18.89
N ASP A 151 -11.58 -57.17 -19.30
CA ASP A 151 -11.89 -58.07 -20.41
C ASP A 151 -12.57 -59.35 -19.89
N PHE A 152 -13.54 -59.86 -20.64
CA PHE A 152 -14.25 -61.13 -20.41
C PHE A 152 -13.44 -62.32 -20.92
#